data_AF-A0A667Z2E0-F1
#
_entry.id   AF-A0A667Z2E0-F1
#
_cell.length_a   1.000
_cell.length_b   1.000
_cell.length_c   1.000
_cell.angle_alpha   90.00
_cell.angle_beta   90.00
_cell.angle_gamma   90.00
#
_symmetry.space_group_name_H-M   'P 1'
#
loop_
_entity.id
_entity.type
_entity.pdbx_description
1 polymer ?
#
loop_
_entity_poly.entity_id
_entity_poly.type
_entity_poly.pdbx_seq_one_letter_code
_entity_poly.pdbx_strand_id
1 'polypeptide(L)'
;MEPPLLCPPPPFSSVPPSARSRRKRQRYVEKNGRCNVQHGNMRETYRYLTDIFTTLVDLNWRCSLFVFVMAYAVTWLFFGAIWYLIAYCRGDLDHLEDETWTPCVNNVNGFISAFLFSIETETTIGYGHRVITDQCPVGTMLLLLQAILGSMVNAFMVGCMFVKISQPNKRAETLVFSKHAVISLRDDKLCLMFRVGDLRSSHIVGANMRAKLIKSKQTQEGEFIPLDQTDISVGFETGDDRLFLVSPLVISHEIDARSPFWDMSQTQLEKEDFEIVVILEGMVEATGMTCQARSSYLAEEVLWGHRFSPMMSLAEGFFDVDYGAFHHTFEVTCLKDKWKMSDFSIAFFLDSLTFNSHKEKSPLQKKRPVSTLTEVSGDQNAMQTCE
;
A
#
# COMPACT_ATOMS: atom_id res chain seq x y z
N MET A 1 -51.49 32.29 -48.58
CA MET A 1 -50.97 32.66 -47.25
C MET A 1 -49.74 31.82 -47.01
N GLU A 2 -48.57 32.40 -47.24
CA GLU A 2 -47.27 31.76 -47.01
C GLU A 2 -46.99 31.61 -45.50
N PRO A 3 -46.29 30.53 -45.08
CA PRO A 3 -45.80 30.37 -43.72
C PRO A 3 -44.52 31.20 -43.44
N PRO A 4 -44.20 31.53 -42.18
CA PRO A 4 -43.17 32.51 -41.85
C PRO A 4 -41.74 31.96 -42.00
N LEU A 5 -40.85 32.84 -42.46
CA LEU A 5 -39.41 32.65 -42.63
C LEU A 5 -38.71 32.38 -41.29
N LEU A 6 -38.07 31.21 -41.16
CA LEU A 6 -37.08 30.95 -40.09
C LEU A 6 -35.75 31.62 -40.46
N CYS A 7 -35.21 32.44 -39.56
CA CYS A 7 -33.86 33.00 -39.69
C CYS A 7 -32.79 31.89 -39.61
N PRO A 8 -31.68 31.99 -40.38
CA PRO A 8 -30.56 31.06 -40.26
C PRO A 8 -29.74 31.34 -38.98
N PRO A 9 -29.11 30.31 -38.38
CA PRO A 9 -28.24 30.47 -37.22
C PRO A 9 -26.95 31.23 -37.57
N PRO A 10 -26.34 31.96 -36.62
CA PRO A 10 -25.12 32.71 -36.87
C PRO A 10 -23.92 31.78 -37.14
N PRO A 11 -22.94 32.20 -37.95
CA PRO A 11 -21.77 31.38 -38.25
C PRO A 11 -20.90 31.20 -37.00
N PHE A 12 -20.49 29.94 -36.77
CA PHE A 12 -19.52 29.58 -35.74
C PHE A 12 -18.23 30.39 -35.92
N SER A 13 -17.98 31.32 -35.00
CA SER A 13 -16.71 32.03 -34.90
C SER A 13 -15.62 31.02 -34.51
N SER A 14 -14.73 30.70 -35.45
CA SER A 14 -13.51 29.93 -35.19
C SER A 14 -12.54 30.78 -34.37
N VAL A 15 -12.57 30.61 -33.05
CA VAL A 15 -11.55 31.16 -32.15
C VAL A 15 -10.23 30.43 -32.46
N PRO A 16 -9.12 31.14 -32.75
CA PRO A 16 -7.81 30.50 -32.92
C PRO A 16 -7.42 29.81 -31.61
N PRO A 17 -6.73 28.66 -31.61
CA PRO A 17 -6.29 28.03 -30.39
C PRO A 17 -5.22 28.91 -29.73
N SER A 18 -5.64 29.79 -28.84
CA SER A 18 -4.75 30.50 -27.92
C SER A 18 -3.93 29.45 -27.18
N ALA A 19 -2.60 29.64 -27.13
CA ALA A 19 -1.65 28.82 -26.42
C ALA A 19 -2.24 28.33 -25.09
N ARG A 20 -2.64 27.06 -25.05
CA ARG A 20 -3.09 26.39 -23.83
C ARG A 20 -1.91 26.48 -22.87
N SER A 21 -1.99 27.38 -21.88
CA SER A 21 -1.39 27.12 -20.58
C SER A 21 -1.74 25.66 -20.26
N ARG A 22 -0.74 24.76 -20.31
CA ARG A 22 -0.92 23.35 -19.95
C ARG A 22 -1.46 23.37 -18.52
N ARG A 23 -2.79 23.29 -18.37
CA ARG A 23 -3.42 23.01 -17.07
C ARG A 23 -2.68 21.79 -16.55
N LYS A 24 -2.01 21.93 -15.40
CA LYS A 24 -1.32 20.81 -14.75
C LYS A 24 -2.31 19.65 -14.70
N ARG A 25 -2.02 18.60 -15.46
CA ARG A 25 -2.89 17.41 -15.56
C ARG A 25 -3.07 16.87 -14.16
N GLN A 26 -4.33 16.65 -13.75
CA GLN A 26 -4.61 16.04 -12.45
C GLN A 26 -4.21 14.57 -12.52
N ARG A 27 -3.39 14.14 -11.56
CA ARG A 27 -2.92 12.76 -11.43
C ARG A 27 -3.81 11.97 -10.47
N TYR A 28 -3.99 10.68 -10.74
CA TYR A 28 -4.74 9.75 -9.90
C TYR A 28 -3.93 9.36 -8.66
N VAL A 29 -2.63 9.11 -8.82
CA VAL A 29 -1.68 8.86 -7.73
C VAL A 29 -0.57 9.91 -7.76
N GLU A 30 -0.23 10.45 -6.59
CA GLU A 30 0.91 11.35 -6.44
C GLU A 30 2.24 10.57 -6.47
N LYS A 31 3.35 11.26 -6.76
CA LYS A 31 4.69 10.63 -6.71
C LYS A 31 5.05 10.04 -5.34
N ASN A 32 4.45 10.54 -4.26
CA ASN A 32 4.59 10.05 -2.89
C ASN A 32 3.66 8.86 -2.56
N GLY A 33 2.84 8.39 -3.52
CA GLY A 33 1.93 7.25 -3.36
C GLY A 33 0.56 7.57 -2.77
N ARG A 34 0.24 8.84 -2.50
CA ARG A 34 -1.11 9.27 -2.09
C ARG A 34 -2.07 9.22 -3.27
N CYS A 35 -3.27 8.71 -3.05
CA CYS A 35 -4.30 8.67 -4.09
C CYS A 35 -5.16 9.93 -4.01
N ASN A 36 -5.30 10.64 -5.13
CA ASN A 36 -6.11 11.85 -5.22
C ASN A 36 -7.57 11.53 -5.55
N VAL A 37 -8.19 10.72 -4.69
CA VAL A 37 -9.57 10.25 -4.85
C VAL A 37 -10.37 10.63 -3.61
N GLN A 38 -11.39 11.45 -3.81
CA GLN A 38 -12.35 11.78 -2.76
C GLN A 38 -13.62 10.96 -3.00
N HIS A 39 -13.99 10.17 -2.01
CA HIS A 39 -15.23 9.39 -2.09
C HIS A 39 -16.40 10.28 -1.65
N GLY A 40 -17.19 10.74 -2.61
CA GLY A 40 -18.39 11.53 -2.37
C GLY A 40 -19.64 10.67 -2.12
N ASN A 41 -20.61 11.23 -1.37
CA ASN A 41 -21.96 10.67 -1.20
C ASN A 41 -22.03 9.24 -0.63
N MET A 42 -21.20 8.94 0.38
CA MET A 42 -21.31 7.71 1.16
C MET A 42 -22.50 7.80 2.13
N ARG A 43 -23.64 7.17 1.78
CA ARG A 43 -24.85 7.13 2.61
C ARG A 43 -24.71 6.28 3.89
N GLU A 44 -23.67 5.47 4.01
CA GLU A 44 -23.51 4.46 5.06
C GLU A 44 -22.34 4.76 6.01
N THR A 45 -22.28 5.97 6.55
CA THR A 45 -21.23 6.39 7.49
C THR A 45 -21.18 5.55 8.78
N TYR A 46 -22.28 4.88 9.14
CA TYR A 46 -22.35 3.98 10.30
C TYR A 46 -21.38 2.78 10.20
N ARG A 47 -20.96 2.39 9.00
CA ARG A 47 -20.00 1.30 8.80
C ARG A 47 -18.64 1.61 9.42
N TYR A 48 -18.21 2.87 9.42
CA TYR A 48 -17.00 3.31 10.11
C TYR A 48 -17.11 3.16 11.63
N LEU A 49 -18.29 3.40 12.21
CA LEU A 49 -18.51 3.24 13.65
C LEU A 49 -18.59 1.76 14.08
N THR A 50 -19.01 0.89 13.15
CA THR A 50 -19.07 -0.56 13.40
C THR A 50 -17.66 -1.15 13.54
N ASP A 51 -16.69 -0.60 12.80
CA ASP A 51 -15.28 -0.95 12.91
C ASP A 51 -14.49 0.17 13.61
N ILE A 52 -14.81 0.37 14.89
CA ILE A 52 -14.19 1.43 15.69
C ILE A 52 -12.68 1.20 15.89
N PHE A 53 -12.24 -0.07 15.91
CA PHE A 53 -10.84 -0.41 16.11
C PHE A 53 -9.97 0.06 14.93
N THR A 54 -10.33 -0.30 13.69
CA THR A 54 -9.56 0.16 12.52
C THR A 54 -9.65 1.66 12.38
N THR A 55 -10.83 2.25 12.62
CA THR A 55 -11.02 3.70 12.58
C THR A 55 -10.08 4.43 13.53
N LEU A 56 -9.96 3.98 14.80
CA LEU A 56 -9.07 4.58 15.79
C LEU A 56 -7.59 4.47 15.40
N VAL A 57 -7.20 3.34 14.81
CA VAL A 57 -5.84 3.11 14.35
C VAL A 57 -5.51 3.99 13.14
N ASP A 58 -6.45 4.19 12.22
CA ASP A 58 -6.26 4.97 10.99
C ASP A 58 -6.33 6.50 11.20
N LEU A 59 -6.86 6.97 12.34
CA LEU A 59 -6.86 8.38 12.69
C LEU A 59 -5.44 8.98 12.67
N ASN A 60 -5.34 10.27 12.33
CA ASN A 60 -4.08 11.00 12.46
C ASN A 60 -3.56 10.96 13.91
N TRP A 61 -2.23 10.99 14.10
CA TRP A 61 -1.60 10.95 15.42
C TRP A 61 -2.18 11.96 16.42
N ARG A 62 -2.47 13.19 15.97
CA ARG A 62 -3.09 14.23 16.82
C ARG A 62 -4.48 13.82 17.33
N CYS A 63 -5.32 13.29 16.44
CA CYS A 63 -6.66 12.83 16.79
C CYS A 63 -6.60 11.57 17.67
N SER A 64 -5.71 10.64 17.34
CA SER A 64 -5.51 9.40 18.10
C SER A 64 -5.05 9.67 19.53
N LEU A 65 -4.08 10.58 19.73
CA LEU A 65 -3.65 11.02 21.07
C LEU A 65 -4.75 11.75 21.83
N PHE A 66 -5.53 12.60 21.14
CA PHE A 66 -6.67 13.28 21.76
C PHE A 66 -7.72 12.27 22.25
N VAL A 67 -8.09 11.28 21.43
CA VAL A 67 -9.02 10.22 21.83
C VAL A 67 -8.46 9.40 22.99
N PHE A 68 -7.16 9.11 23.01
CA PHE A 68 -6.49 8.43 24.13
C PHE A 68 -6.67 9.20 25.44
N VAL A 69 -6.30 10.48 25.47
CA VAL A 69 -6.44 11.33 26.67
C VAL A 69 -7.91 11.45 27.09
N MET A 70 -8.82 11.65 26.13
CA MET A 70 -10.24 11.78 26.41
C MET A 70 -10.84 10.50 27.00
N ALA A 71 -10.45 9.31 26.53
CA ALA A 71 -10.98 8.07 27.06
C ALA A 71 -10.64 7.88 28.54
N TYR A 72 -9.38 8.08 28.93
CA TYR A 72 -8.99 8.02 30.35
C TYR A 72 -9.62 9.14 31.18
N ALA A 73 -9.65 10.37 30.66
CA ALA A 73 -10.27 11.48 31.38
C ALA A 73 -11.76 11.21 31.64
N VAL A 74 -12.49 10.67 30.65
CA VAL A 74 -13.91 10.33 30.78
C VAL A 74 -14.12 9.19 31.77
N THR A 75 -13.31 8.12 31.76
CA THR A 75 -13.44 7.03 32.74
C THR A 75 -13.18 7.53 34.16
N TRP A 76 -12.09 8.30 34.37
CA TRP A 76 -11.77 8.86 35.68
C TRP A 76 -12.82 9.84 36.19
N LEU A 77 -13.37 10.69 35.32
CA LEU A 77 -14.45 11.61 35.70
C LEU A 77 -15.75 10.85 36.00
N PHE A 78 -16.08 9.82 35.22
CA PHE A 78 -17.27 9.00 35.42
C PHE A 78 -17.22 8.27 36.77
N PHE A 79 -16.15 7.53 37.04
CA PHE A 79 -15.99 6.84 38.32
C PHE A 79 -15.81 7.81 39.50
N GLY A 80 -15.07 8.92 39.32
CA GLY A 80 -14.95 9.97 40.33
C GLY A 80 -16.30 10.59 40.71
N ALA A 81 -17.18 10.81 39.73
CA ALA A 81 -18.54 11.28 39.97
C ALA A 81 -19.40 10.25 40.72
N ILE A 82 -19.27 8.95 40.41
CA ILE A 82 -19.98 7.90 41.15
C ILE A 82 -19.46 7.79 42.58
N TRP A 83 -18.14 7.85 42.81
CA TRP A 83 -17.56 7.86 44.16
C TRP A 83 -18.04 9.05 44.98
N TYR A 84 -18.07 10.24 44.37
CA TYR A 84 -18.63 11.43 45.00
C TYR A 84 -20.12 11.27 45.32
N LEU A 85 -20.90 10.69 44.39
CA LEU A 85 -22.33 10.46 44.59
C LEU A 85 -22.59 9.46 45.72
N ILE A 86 -21.79 8.40 45.85
CA ILE A 86 -21.89 7.44 46.95
C ILE A 86 -21.60 8.13 48.29
N ALA A 87 -20.52 8.90 48.37
CA ALA A 87 -20.17 9.66 49.58
C ALA A 87 -21.27 10.67 49.95
N TYR A 88 -21.86 11.34 48.96
CA TYR A 88 -22.97 12.28 49.16
C TYR A 88 -24.25 11.59 49.63
N CYS A 89 -24.69 10.51 48.95
CA CYS A 89 -25.92 9.81 49.28
C CYS A 89 -25.86 9.09 50.64
N ARG A 90 -24.66 8.67 51.06
CA ARG A 90 -24.43 8.04 52.36
C ARG A 90 -24.36 9.06 53.51
N GLY A 91 -24.14 10.34 53.20
CA GLY A 91 -23.93 11.40 54.20
C GLY A 91 -22.50 11.44 54.74
N ASP A 92 -21.53 10.82 54.06
CA ASP A 92 -20.11 10.82 54.47
C ASP A 92 -19.52 12.24 54.43
N LEU A 93 -20.05 13.12 53.57
CA LEU A 93 -19.61 14.51 53.45
C LEU A 93 -20.15 15.42 54.57
N ASP A 94 -21.24 15.03 55.23
CA ASP A 94 -21.85 15.81 56.32
C ASP A 94 -21.18 15.53 57.67
N HIS A 95 -20.55 14.35 57.82
CA HIS A 95 -19.93 13.86 59.05
C HIS A 95 -18.39 13.88 58.99
N LEU A 96 -17.80 14.83 58.26
CA LEU A 96 -16.33 14.88 58.04
C LEU A 96 -15.51 15.08 59.32
N GLU A 97 -16.08 15.73 60.35
CA GLU A 97 -15.42 16.02 61.63
C GLU A 97 -15.84 15.04 62.75
N ASP A 98 -16.71 14.08 62.46
CA ASP A 98 -17.19 13.12 63.45
C ASP A 98 -16.27 11.90 63.55
N GLU A 99 -15.50 11.81 64.65
CA GLU A 99 -14.60 10.66 64.91
C GLU A 99 -15.33 9.31 65.06
N THR A 100 -16.65 9.34 65.27
CA THR A 100 -17.47 8.12 65.42
C THR A 100 -17.97 7.57 64.08
N TRP A 101 -17.97 8.38 63.02
CA TRP A 101 -18.44 7.98 61.70
C TRP A 101 -17.27 7.46 60.85
N THR A 102 -17.45 6.28 60.27
CA THR A 102 -16.48 5.69 59.35
C THR A 102 -17.00 5.80 57.92
N PRO A 103 -16.38 6.65 57.08
CA PRO A 103 -16.84 6.87 55.71
C PRO A 103 -16.54 5.67 54.82
N CYS A 104 -17.21 5.57 53.66
CA CYS A 104 -16.93 4.54 52.67
C CYS A 104 -15.47 4.59 52.18
N VAL A 105 -14.94 5.80 52.01
CA VAL A 105 -13.56 6.05 51.62
C VAL A 105 -13.02 7.16 52.51
N ASN A 106 -11.91 6.88 53.20
CA ASN A 106 -11.27 7.86 54.07
C ASN A 106 -10.72 9.04 53.25
N ASN A 107 -10.79 10.25 53.83
CA ASN A 107 -10.22 11.48 53.27
C ASN A 107 -10.82 11.89 51.90
N VAL A 108 -12.12 11.65 51.71
CA VAL A 108 -12.91 12.19 50.60
C VAL A 108 -13.73 13.38 51.10
N ASN A 109 -13.18 14.58 50.92
CA ASN A 109 -13.74 15.83 51.45
C ASN A 109 -14.60 16.58 50.41
N GLY A 110 -14.63 16.10 49.17
CA GLY A 110 -15.35 16.71 48.05
C GLY A 110 -15.10 16.02 46.72
N PHE A 111 -15.57 16.63 45.63
CA PHE A 111 -15.47 16.03 44.28
C PHE A 111 -14.02 15.82 43.83
N ILE A 112 -13.12 16.77 44.07
CA ILE A 112 -11.71 16.66 43.66
C ILE A 112 -11.01 15.50 44.37
N SER A 113 -11.27 15.29 45.67
CA SER A 113 -10.72 14.13 46.39
C SER A 113 -11.30 12.80 45.92
N ALA A 114 -12.59 12.75 45.52
CA ALA A 114 -13.19 11.57 44.93
C ALA A 114 -12.61 11.28 43.53
N PHE A 115 -12.36 12.32 42.73
CA PHE A 115 -11.69 12.21 41.44
C PHE A 115 -10.26 11.69 41.58
N LEU A 116 -9.48 12.21 42.54
CA LEU A 116 -8.15 11.70 42.85
C LEU A 116 -8.19 10.23 43.28
N PHE A 117 -9.13 9.85 44.14
CA PHE A 117 -9.32 8.45 44.52
C PHE A 117 -9.65 7.56 43.32
N SER A 118 -10.48 8.05 42.38
CA SER A 118 -10.80 7.34 41.15
C SER A 118 -9.55 7.10 40.30
N ILE A 119 -8.68 8.09 40.14
CA ILE A 119 -7.41 7.94 39.42
C ILE A 119 -6.51 6.95 40.16
N GLU A 120 -6.30 7.13 41.47
CA GLU A 120 -5.45 6.28 42.30
C GLU A 120 -5.87 4.80 42.20
N THR A 121 -7.17 4.55 42.11
CA THR A 121 -7.77 3.22 42.00
C THR A 121 -7.64 2.63 40.59
N GLU A 122 -8.05 3.37 39.55
CA GLU A 122 -8.07 2.86 38.17
C GLU A 122 -6.65 2.67 37.60
N THR A 123 -5.73 3.57 37.93
CA THR A 123 -4.32 3.47 37.54
C THR A 123 -3.51 2.58 38.47
N THR A 124 -4.12 2.09 39.55
CA THR A 124 -3.47 1.22 40.55
C THR A 124 -2.26 1.85 41.24
N ILE A 125 -2.20 3.19 41.32
CA ILE A 125 -1.14 3.90 42.06
C ILE A 125 -1.34 3.71 43.57
N GLY A 126 -2.58 3.88 44.05
CA GLY A 126 -2.96 3.65 45.44
C GLY A 126 -2.04 4.26 46.48
N TYR A 127 -1.98 5.60 46.58
CA TYR A 127 -1.07 6.29 47.52
C TYR A 127 -1.30 5.94 49.00
N GLY A 128 -2.46 5.35 49.33
CA GLY A 128 -2.79 4.89 50.68
C GLY A 128 -3.30 5.99 51.62
N HIS A 129 -3.38 7.25 51.15
CA HIS A 129 -4.04 8.33 51.88
C HIS A 129 -5.57 8.23 51.81
N ARG A 130 -6.11 7.71 50.69
CA ARG A 130 -7.53 7.47 50.48
C ARG A 130 -7.75 5.97 50.40
N VAL A 131 -8.43 5.43 51.41
CA VAL A 131 -8.57 3.98 51.61
C VAL A 131 -10.03 3.64 51.78
N ILE A 132 -10.48 2.60 51.08
CA ILE A 132 -11.83 2.06 51.19
C ILE A 132 -12.00 1.31 52.53
N THR A 133 -13.17 1.45 53.14
CA THR A 133 -13.54 0.74 54.39
C THR A 133 -14.54 -0.38 54.11
N ASP A 134 -14.76 -1.24 55.10
CA ASP A 134 -15.70 -2.36 55.06
C ASP A 134 -17.17 -1.94 55.32
N GLN A 135 -17.40 -0.68 55.63
CA GLN A 135 -18.70 -0.15 56.07
C GLN A 135 -19.71 0.05 54.94
N CYS A 136 -19.24 -0.03 53.69
CA CYS A 136 -20.05 0.24 52.51
C CYS A 136 -19.84 -0.85 51.43
N PRO A 137 -20.71 -1.88 51.37
CA PRO A 137 -20.60 -2.94 50.36
C PRO A 137 -20.80 -2.42 48.93
N VAL A 138 -21.56 -1.33 48.76
CA VAL A 138 -21.75 -0.66 47.46
C VAL A 138 -20.41 -0.12 46.94
N GLY A 139 -19.59 0.46 47.81
CA GLY A 139 -18.23 0.91 47.47
C GLY A 139 -17.34 -0.25 47.03
N THR A 140 -17.38 -1.38 47.73
CA THR A 140 -16.60 -2.58 47.35
C THR A 140 -17.01 -3.12 45.98
N MET A 141 -18.31 -3.15 45.68
CA MET A 141 -18.81 -3.56 44.36
C MET A 141 -18.40 -2.59 43.25
N LEU A 142 -18.43 -1.28 43.52
CA LEU A 142 -17.94 -0.28 42.59
C LEU A 142 -16.44 -0.42 42.33
N LEU A 143 -15.64 -0.64 43.38
CA LEU A 143 -14.20 -0.88 43.27
C LEU A 143 -13.90 -2.08 42.37
N LEU A 144 -14.62 -3.19 42.55
CA LEU A 144 -14.48 -4.38 41.71
C LEU A 144 -14.84 -4.08 40.24
N LEU A 145 -15.98 -3.41 40.02
CA LEU A 145 -16.42 -3.03 38.67
C LEU A 145 -15.43 -2.08 37.99
N GLN A 146 -14.92 -1.10 38.71
CA GLN A 146 -13.93 -0.13 38.23
C GLN A 146 -12.62 -0.81 37.87
N ALA A 147 -12.14 -1.76 38.68
CA ALA A 147 -10.93 -2.51 38.38
C ALA A 147 -11.07 -3.33 37.09
N ILE A 148 -12.21 -4.01 36.91
CA ILE A 148 -12.47 -4.81 35.69
C ILE A 148 -12.56 -3.89 34.46
N LEU A 149 -13.42 -2.87 34.49
CA LEU A 149 -13.61 -1.98 33.35
C LEU A 149 -12.35 -1.15 33.02
N GLY A 150 -11.64 -0.68 34.05
CA GLY A 150 -10.37 0.01 33.89
C GLY A 150 -9.31 -0.85 33.19
N SER A 151 -9.20 -2.12 33.59
CA SER A 151 -8.29 -3.07 32.91
C SER A 151 -8.66 -3.31 31.44
N MET A 152 -9.96 -3.40 31.13
CA MET A 152 -10.45 -3.57 29.76
C MET A 152 -10.16 -2.34 28.88
N VAL A 153 -10.43 -1.13 29.39
CA VAL A 153 -10.14 0.12 28.67
C VAL A 153 -8.65 0.28 28.45
N ASN A 154 -7.83 0.03 29.48
CA ASN A 154 -6.38 0.09 29.36
C ASN A 154 -5.85 -0.90 28.31
N ALA A 155 -6.29 -2.16 28.34
CA ALA A 155 -5.89 -3.17 27.37
C ALA A 155 -6.27 -2.77 25.93
N PHE A 156 -7.48 -2.25 25.73
CA PHE A 156 -7.94 -1.78 24.43
C PHE A 156 -7.10 -0.60 23.90
N MET A 157 -6.85 0.42 24.75
CA MET A 157 -6.12 1.62 24.34
C MET A 157 -4.64 1.36 24.09
N VAL A 158 -3.99 0.56 24.94
CA VAL A 158 -2.60 0.12 24.73
C VAL A 158 -2.50 -0.75 23.47
N GLY A 159 -3.45 -1.66 23.24
CA GLY A 159 -3.52 -2.47 22.02
C GLY A 159 -3.63 -1.63 20.75
N CYS A 160 -4.52 -0.63 20.74
CA CYS A 160 -4.66 0.31 19.63
C CYS A 160 -3.35 1.08 19.36
N MET A 161 -2.70 1.58 20.42
CA MET A 161 -1.42 2.30 20.30
C MET A 161 -0.31 1.40 19.79
N PHE A 162 -0.21 0.16 20.27
CA PHE A 162 0.77 -0.81 19.82
C PHE A 162 0.63 -1.10 18.32
N VAL A 163 -0.59 -1.36 17.85
CA VAL A 163 -0.87 -1.60 16.42
C VAL A 163 -0.51 -0.36 15.61
N LYS A 164 -0.93 0.84 16.05
CA LYS A 164 -0.63 2.09 15.36
C LYS A 164 0.86 2.38 15.24
N ILE A 165 1.65 2.10 16.29
CA ILE A 165 3.11 2.25 16.28
C ILE A 165 3.75 1.24 15.34
N SER A 166 3.22 0.01 15.34
CA SER A 166 3.76 -1.08 14.53
C SER A 166 3.53 -0.86 13.04
N GLN A 167 2.45 -0.17 12.65
CA GLN A 167 2.05 0.00 11.24
C GLN A 167 3.24 0.39 10.32
N PRO A 168 3.42 -0.29 9.18
CA PRO A 168 4.58 -0.12 8.32
C PRO A 168 4.49 1.13 7.41
N ASN A 169 3.62 2.09 7.69
CA ASN A 169 3.42 3.27 6.83
C ASN A 169 4.72 4.07 6.64
N LYS A 170 5.56 4.16 7.67
CA LYS A 170 6.89 4.80 7.58
C LYS A 170 7.90 4.01 6.75
N ARG A 171 7.69 2.71 6.55
CA ARG A 171 8.55 1.87 5.70
C ARG A 171 8.29 2.10 4.22
N ALA A 172 7.04 2.38 3.84
CA ALA A 172 6.72 2.76 2.46
C ALA A 172 7.44 4.06 2.05
N GLU A 173 7.76 4.96 2.99
CA GLU A 173 8.51 6.19 2.72
C GLU A 173 10.00 5.97 2.42
N THR A 174 10.59 4.84 2.86
CA THR A 174 12.00 4.51 2.56
C THR A 174 12.18 3.75 1.24
N LEU A 175 11.07 3.30 0.65
CA LEU A 175 11.03 2.69 -0.68
C LEU A 175 10.88 3.80 -1.72
N VAL A 176 11.90 3.97 -2.54
CA VAL A 176 11.99 5.08 -3.50
C VAL A 176 11.85 4.59 -4.92
N PHE A 177 11.16 5.39 -5.73
CA PHE A 177 11.01 5.18 -7.16
C PHE A 177 11.76 6.28 -7.94
N SER A 178 12.22 5.98 -9.15
CA SER A 178 12.82 7.00 -10.01
C SER A 178 11.83 8.13 -10.30
N LYS A 179 12.32 9.36 -10.44
CA LYS A 179 11.48 10.51 -10.80
C LYS A 179 10.84 10.34 -12.18
N HIS A 180 11.62 9.81 -13.13
CA HIS A 180 11.21 9.55 -14.50
C HIS A 180 11.20 8.06 -14.80
N ALA A 181 10.33 7.65 -15.72
CA ALA A 181 10.46 6.39 -16.43
C ALA A 181 11.17 6.66 -17.76
N VAL A 182 11.85 5.67 -18.32
CA VAL A 182 12.60 5.82 -19.56
C VAL A 182 12.23 4.72 -20.54
N ILE A 183 12.17 5.05 -21.83
CA ILE A 183 11.96 4.08 -22.91
C ILE A 183 13.24 4.02 -23.73
N SER A 184 13.84 2.84 -23.87
CA SER A 184 14.95 2.63 -24.80
C SER A 184 15.06 1.17 -25.23
N LEU A 185 15.88 0.94 -26.26
CA LEU A 185 16.19 -0.41 -26.71
C LEU A 185 17.11 -1.13 -25.71
N ARG A 186 16.76 -2.36 -25.39
CA ARG A 186 17.57 -3.32 -24.62
C ARG A 186 17.48 -4.67 -25.32
N ASP A 187 18.61 -5.20 -25.76
CA ASP A 187 18.69 -6.47 -26.49
C ASP A 187 17.68 -6.52 -27.67
N ASP A 188 17.71 -5.49 -28.51
CA ASP A 188 16.84 -5.27 -29.68
C ASP A 188 15.33 -5.17 -29.41
N LYS A 189 14.93 -5.12 -28.13
CA LYS A 189 13.54 -4.97 -27.70
C LYS A 189 13.31 -3.60 -27.09
N LEU A 190 12.21 -2.96 -27.44
CA LEU A 190 11.83 -1.67 -26.86
C LEU A 190 11.29 -1.91 -25.45
N CYS A 191 11.89 -1.27 -24.45
CA CYS A 191 11.55 -1.50 -23.06
C CYS A 191 11.19 -0.20 -22.34
N LEU A 192 10.10 -0.22 -21.57
CA LEU A 192 9.76 0.82 -20.61
C LEU A 192 10.37 0.46 -19.25
N MET A 193 11.14 1.38 -18.69
CA MET A 193 11.93 1.12 -17.49
C MET A 193 11.74 2.18 -16.42
N PHE A 194 11.69 1.74 -15.16
CA PHE A 194 11.74 2.61 -14.00
C PHE A 194 12.60 1.97 -12.91
N ARG A 195 13.19 2.78 -12.04
CA ARG A 195 14.08 2.29 -10.98
C ARG A 195 13.36 2.27 -9.65
N VAL A 196 13.59 1.22 -8.87
CA VAL A 196 13.13 1.08 -7.49
C VAL A 196 14.33 0.82 -6.58
N GLY A 197 14.28 1.33 -5.36
CA GLY A 197 15.34 1.12 -4.37
C GLY A 197 14.81 1.13 -2.94
N ASP A 198 15.51 0.45 -2.05
CA ASP A 198 15.32 0.53 -0.61
C ASP A 198 16.48 1.31 0.00
N LEU A 199 16.17 2.43 0.67
CA LEU A 199 17.18 3.25 1.34
C LEU A 199 17.69 2.60 2.64
N ARG A 200 17.03 1.54 3.12
CA ARG A 200 17.38 0.88 4.38
C ARG A 200 18.11 -0.45 4.13
N SER A 201 18.91 -0.85 5.11
CA SER A 201 19.67 -2.11 5.08
C SER A 201 18.85 -3.36 5.37
N SER A 202 17.71 -3.23 6.06
CA SER A 202 16.81 -4.36 6.33
C SER A 202 16.02 -4.73 5.08
N HIS A 203 15.68 -6.00 4.92
CA HIS A 203 15.08 -6.47 3.68
C HIS A 203 13.54 -6.32 3.64
N ILE A 204 13.01 -6.19 2.43
CA ILE A 204 11.60 -6.41 2.14
C ILE A 204 11.42 -7.86 1.70
N VAL A 205 10.81 -8.66 2.55
CA VAL A 205 10.61 -10.09 2.33
C VAL A 205 9.43 -10.31 1.38
N GLY A 206 9.61 -11.13 0.35
CA GLY A 206 8.57 -11.40 -0.64
C GLY A 206 8.17 -10.16 -1.45
N ALA A 207 9.14 -9.32 -1.78
CA ALA A 207 8.91 -8.12 -2.58
C ALA A 207 8.32 -8.50 -3.95
N ASN A 208 7.19 -7.91 -4.33
CA ASN A 208 6.52 -8.09 -5.61
C ASN A 208 6.23 -6.72 -6.25
N MET A 209 6.57 -6.58 -7.52
CA MET A 209 6.30 -5.38 -8.32
C MET A 209 5.11 -5.59 -9.26
N ARG A 210 4.19 -4.63 -9.26
CA ARG A 210 3.08 -4.54 -10.22
C ARG A 210 3.00 -3.16 -10.84
N ALA A 211 2.53 -3.10 -12.08
CA ALA A 211 2.33 -1.83 -12.78
C ALA A 211 0.98 -1.84 -13.50
N LYS A 212 0.26 -0.73 -13.44
CA LYS A 212 -1.03 -0.52 -14.11
C LYS A 212 -0.98 0.73 -14.97
N LEU A 213 -1.45 0.61 -16.21
CA LEU A 213 -1.76 1.74 -17.05
C LEU A 213 -3.17 2.22 -16.72
N ILE A 214 -3.31 3.50 -16.41
CA ILE A 214 -4.57 4.19 -16.19
C ILE A 214 -4.79 5.14 -17.37
N LYS A 215 -5.85 4.89 -18.14
CA LYS A 215 -6.23 5.69 -19.30
C LYS A 215 -7.74 5.62 -19.52
N SER A 216 -8.35 6.70 -19.99
CA SER A 216 -9.75 6.66 -20.40
C SER A 216 -9.90 5.86 -21.69
N LYS A 217 -10.89 4.95 -21.75
CA LYS A 217 -11.22 4.22 -22.98
C LYS A 217 -12.69 4.36 -23.34
N GLN A 218 -12.97 4.22 -24.63
CA GLN A 218 -14.33 4.04 -25.14
C GLN A 218 -14.41 2.66 -25.78
N THR A 219 -15.40 1.85 -25.39
CA THR A 219 -15.60 0.51 -25.97
C THR A 219 -16.23 0.61 -27.36
N GLN A 220 -16.21 -0.49 -28.11
CA GLN A 220 -16.81 -0.52 -29.45
C GLN A 220 -18.33 -0.34 -29.40
N GLU A 221 -18.95 -0.75 -28.29
CA GLU A 221 -20.37 -0.59 -27.98
C GLU A 221 -20.73 0.86 -27.57
N GLY A 222 -19.72 1.73 -27.40
CA GLY A 222 -19.89 3.14 -27.08
C GLY A 222 -19.82 3.48 -25.58
N GLU A 223 -19.54 2.52 -24.70
CA GLU A 223 -19.38 2.76 -23.26
C GLU A 223 -18.09 3.55 -22.99
N PHE A 224 -18.20 4.66 -22.27
CA PHE A 224 -17.04 5.45 -21.85
C PHE A 224 -16.60 5.05 -20.44
N ILE A 225 -15.35 4.60 -20.30
CA ILE A 225 -14.74 4.19 -19.03
C ILE A 225 -13.68 5.24 -18.67
N PRO A 226 -13.92 6.08 -17.64
CA PRO A 226 -13.06 7.23 -17.35
C PRO A 226 -11.62 6.90 -16.96
N LEU A 227 -11.42 5.85 -16.15
CA LEU A 227 -10.11 5.45 -15.62
C LEU A 227 -9.96 3.94 -15.75
N ASP A 228 -9.86 3.46 -16.99
CA ASP A 228 -9.63 2.04 -17.24
C ASP A 228 -8.24 1.65 -16.75
N GLN A 229 -8.14 0.51 -16.07
CA GLN A 229 -6.92 0.02 -15.48
C GLN A 229 -6.50 -1.27 -16.20
N THR A 230 -5.45 -1.18 -17.02
CA THR A 230 -4.88 -2.34 -17.70
C THR A 230 -3.52 -2.69 -17.08
N ASP A 231 -3.30 -3.96 -16.80
CA ASP A 231 -2.05 -4.43 -16.19
C ASP A 231 -0.88 -4.37 -17.18
N ILE A 232 0.30 -3.98 -16.71
CA ILE A 232 1.54 -3.93 -17.48
C ILE A 232 2.44 -5.06 -16.96
N SER A 233 2.78 -6.02 -17.82
CA SER A 233 3.64 -7.15 -17.44
C SER A 233 5.07 -6.70 -17.14
N VAL A 234 5.49 -6.82 -15.89
CA VAL A 234 6.85 -6.50 -15.42
C VAL A 234 7.63 -7.76 -15.00
N GLY A 235 7.26 -8.92 -15.54
CA GLY A 235 7.87 -10.22 -15.21
C GLY A 235 6.93 -11.24 -14.57
N PHE A 236 5.60 -11.05 -14.67
CA PHE A 236 4.62 -11.95 -14.04
C PHE A 236 4.68 -13.39 -14.59
N GLU A 237 4.89 -13.56 -15.90
CA GLU A 237 4.93 -14.89 -16.53
C GLU A 237 6.20 -15.68 -16.17
N THR A 238 7.32 -14.99 -15.97
CA THR A 238 8.62 -15.59 -15.61
C THR A 238 8.84 -15.67 -14.10
N GLY A 239 8.05 -14.90 -13.33
CA GLY A 239 8.22 -14.74 -11.89
C GLY A 239 9.35 -13.76 -11.52
N ASP A 240 9.82 -12.95 -12.47
CA ASP A 240 10.80 -11.86 -12.27
C ASP A 240 10.18 -10.63 -11.60
N ASP A 241 8.86 -10.59 -11.47
CA ASP A 241 8.12 -9.61 -10.66
C ASP A 241 8.44 -9.74 -9.16
N ARG A 242 8.93 -10.91 -8.74
CA ARG A 242 9.41 -11.18 -7.37
C ARG A 242 10.85 -10.70 -7.21
N LEU A 243 11.02 -9.59 -6.51
CA LEU A 243 12.29 -8.89 -6.41
C LEU A 243 13.14 -9.40 -5.24
N PHE A 244 14.44 -9.52 -5.49
CA PHE A 244 15.46 -9.52 -4.44
C PHE A 244 16.05 -8.12 -4.32
N LEU A 245 15.36 -7.23 -3.60
CA LEU A 245 15.66 -5.81 -3.53
C LEU A 245 16.66 -5.49 -2.41
N VAL A 246 17.96 -5.58 -2.72
CA VAL A 246 19.06 -5.15 -1.83
C VAL A 246 19.73 -3.89 -2.37
N SER A 247 20.15 -3.93 -3.63
CA SER A 247 20.56 -2.75 -4.37
C SER A 247 19.43 -2.27 -5.28
N PRO A 248 19.43 -1.01 -5.71
CA PRO A 248 18.42 -0.50 -6.63
C PRO A 248 18.32 -1.30 -7.93
N LEU A 249 17.09 -1.67 -8.29
CA LEU A 249 16.79 -2.46 -9.48
C LEU A 249 16.08 -1.60 -10.52
N VAL A 250 16.41 -1.84 -11.79
CA VAL A 250 15.66 -1.28 -12.93
C VAL A 250 14.63 -2.30 -13.34
N ILE A 251 13.37 -1.99 -13.07
CA ILE A 251 12.23 -2.77 -13.53
C ILE A 251 12.02 -2.48 -15.00
N SER A 252 11.85 -3.53 -15.80
CA SER A 252 11.75 -3.45 -17.25
C SER A 252 10.47 -4.12 -17.73
N HIS A 253 9.65 -3.38 -18.45
CA HIS A 253 8.52 -3.89 -19.21
C HIS A 253 8.92 -3.96 -20.68
N GLU A 254 8.93 -5.16 -21.25
CA GLU A 254 9.10 -5.35 -22.69
C GLU A 254 7.83 -4.92 -23.44
N ILE A 255 7.97 -4.01 -24.40
CA ILE A 255 6.86 -3.57 -25.24
C ILE A 255 6.69 -4.59 -26.36
N ASP A 256 5.93 -5.65 -26.08
CA ASP A 256 5.52 -6.68 -27.03
C ASP A 256 4.13 -6.38 -27.64
N ALA A 257 3.63 -7.25 -28.52
CA ALA A 257 2.32 -7.09 -29.15
C ALA A 257 1.13 -7.12 -28.16
N ARG A 258 1.35 -7.55 -26.91
CA ARG A 258 0.34 -7.55 -25.85
C ARG A 258 0.42 -6.27 -25.01
N SER A 259 1.51 -5.51 -25.12
CA SER A 259 1.71 -4.26 -24.40
C SER A 259 0.73 -3.17 -24.87
N PRO A 260 0.14 -2.40 -23.95
CA PRO A 260 -0.64 -1.21 -24.29
C PRO A 260 0.17 -0.14 -25.05
N PHE A 261 1.50 -0.24 -25.05
CA PHE A 261 2.42 0.70 -25.70
C PHE A 261 2.87 0.24 -27.10
N TRP A 262 2.38 -0.89 -27.60
CA TRP A 262 2.83 -1.48 -28.87
C TRP A 262 2.70 -0.52 -30.06
N ASP A 263 1.55 0.13 -30.21
CA ASP A 263 1.29 1.05 -31.33
C ASP A 263 1.76 2.49 -31.06
N MET A 264 2.57 2.72 -30.01
CA MET A 264 2.93 4.05 -29.56
C MET A 264 4.30 4.50 -30.08
N SER A 265 4.32 5.56 -30.90
CA SER A 265 5.53 6.26 -31.30
C SER A 265 5.92 7.38 -30.31
N GLN A 266 7.17 7.85 -30.38
CA GLN A 266 7.66 8.99 -29.60
C GLN A 266 6.72 10.22 -29.69
N THR A 267 6.25 10.55 -30.89
CA THR A 267 5.37 11.71 -31.10
C THR A 267 3.95 11.52 -30.58
N GLN A 268 3.49 10.27 -30.47
CA GLN A 268 2.20 9.94 -29.87
C GLN A 268 2.29 9.95 -28.35
N LEU A 269 3.38 9.44 -27.77
CA LEU A 269 3.63 9.45 -26.32
C LEU A 269 3.43 10.85 -25.72
N GLU A 270 3.95 11.89 -26.37
CA GLU A 270 3.84 13.29 -25.91
C GLU A 270 2.41 13.85 -25.99
N LYS A 271 1.58 13.31 -26.88
CA LYS A 271 0.19 13.74 -27.10
C LYS A 271 -0.79 12.97 -26.24
N GLU A 272 -0.41 11.78 -25.81
CA GLU A 272 -1.28 10.87 -25.10
C GLU A 272 -1.58 11.34 -23.67
N ASP A 273 -2.75 10.97 -23.18
CA ASP A 273 -3.22 11.19 -21.81
C ASP A 273 -3.29 9.84 -21.09
N PHE A 274 -2.20 9.45 -20.43
CA PHE A 274 -2.16 8.26 -19.58
C PHE A 274 -1.30 8.49 -18.33
N GLU A 275 -1.51 7.61 -17.35
CA GLU A 275 -0.75 7.54 -16.12
C GLU A 275 -0.36 6.08 -15.84
N ILE A 276 0.93 5.82 -15.59
CA ILE A 276 1.41 4.50 -15.18
C ILE A 276 1.53 4.51 -13.66
N VAL A 277 0.74 3.72 -12.96
CA VAL A 277 0.84 3.52 -11.51
C VAL A 277 1.68 2.28 -11.24
N VAL A 278 2.75 2.46 -10.46
CA VAL A 278 3.64 1.38 -10.02
C VAL A 278 3.41 1.10 -8.55
N ILE A 279 3.40 -0.18 -8.19
CA ILE A 279 3.05 -0.68 -6.86
C ILE A 279 4.09 -1.72 -6.46
N LEU A 280 4.83 -1.45 -5.39
CA LEU A 280 5.72 -2.41 -4.74
C LEU A 280 5.04 -2.90 -3.46
N GLU A 281 4.88 -4.20 -3.34
CA GLU A 281 4.36 -4.87 -2.14
C GLU A 281 5.42 -5.77 -1.53
N GLY A 282 5.39 -5.93 -0.21
CA GLY A 282 6.23 -6.93 0.47
C GLY A 282 6.13 -6.81 1.98
N MET A 283 6.75 -7.73 2.71
CA MET A 283 6.71 -7.77 4.17
C MET A 283 7.93 -7.11 4.79
N VAL A 284 7.72 -6.32 5.83
CA VAL A 284 8.81 -5.70 6.60
C VAL A 284 9.41 -6.74 7.54
N GLU A 285 10.69 -7.08 7.34
CA GLU A 285 11.43 -8.12 8.08
C GLU A 285 11.22 -8.10 9.60
N ALA A 286 11.29 -6.92 10.22
CA ALA A 286 11.20 -6.79 11.68
C ALA A 286 9.78 -7.00 12.26
N THR A 287 8.73 -6.78 11.47
CA THR A 287 7.33 -6.80 11.97
C THR A 287 6.49 -7.91 11.38
N GLY A 288 6.92 -8.52 10.27
CA GLY A 288 6.13 -9.48 9.50
C GLY A 288 4.90 -8.88 8.82
N MET A 289 4.68 -7.56 8.92
CA MET A 289 3.54 -6.90 8.31
C MET A 289 3.82 -6.51 6.86
N THR A 290 2.79 -6.66 6.03
CA THR A 290 2.82 -6.26 4.63
C THR A 290 2.79 -4.74 4.51
N CYS A 291 3.69 -4.19 3.68
CA CYS A 291 3.74 -2.81 3.29
C CYS A 291 3.51 -2.69 1.78
N GLN A 292 2.97 -1.54 1.35
CA GLN A 292 2.74 -1.22 -0.05
C GLN A 292 3.25 0.21 -0.32
N ALA A 293 4.23 0.34 -1.21
CA ALA A 293 4.70 1.61 -1.72
C ALA A 293 4.16 1.82 -3.14
N ARG A 294 3.73 3.04 -3.44
CA ARG A 294 3.12 3.39 -4.73
C ARG A 294 3.78 4.63 -5.31
N SER A 295 3.85 4.71 -6.63
CA SER A 295 4.17 5.93 -7.34
C SER A 295 3.46 5.95 -8.70
N SER A 296 3.59 7.06 -9.42
CA SER A 296 2.95 7.24 -10.72
C SER A 296 3.92 7.86 -11.71
N TYR A 297 3.74 7.60 -13.00
CA TYR A 297 4.40 8.30 -14.11
C TYR A 297 3.35 8.83 -15.07
N LEU A 298 3.26 10.15 -15.20
CA LEU A 298 2.48 10.79 -16.26
C LEU A 298 3.21 10.66 -17.59
N ALA A 299 2.49 10.81 -18.71
CA ALA A 299 3.11 10.80 -20.05
C ALA A 299 4.33 11.74 -20.18
N GLU A 300 4.28 12.93 -19.57
CA GLU A 300 5.38 13.91 -19.55
C GLU A 300 6.59 13.49 -18.72
N GLU A 301 6.41 12.52 -17.80
CA GLU A 301 7.46 11.99 -16.93
C GLU A 301 8.10 10.72 -17.51
N VAL A 302 7.70 10.30 -18.72
CA VAL A 302 8.27 9.18 -19.47
C VAL A 302 9.20 9.72 -20.56
N LEU A 303 10.50 9.46 -20.42
CA LEU A 303 11.54 9.98 -21.32
C LEU A 303 11.89 8.96 -22.41
N TRP A 304 11.63 9.30 -23.66
CA TRP A 304 11.97 8.46 -24.81
C TRP A 304 13.43 8.62 -25.20
N GLY A 305 14.15 7.52 -25.40
CA GLY A 305 15.55 7.52 -25.78
C GLY A 305 16.51 7.77 -24.61
N HIS A 306 16.10 7.50 -23.38
CA HIS A 306 16.95 7.65 -22.20
C HIS A 306 17.31 6.31 -21.58
N ARG A 307 18.45 6.27 -20.88
CA ARG A 307 18.85 5.17 -20.00
C ARG A 307 19.21 5.71 -18.62
N PHE A 308 19.05 4.88 -17.59
CA PHE A 308 19.49 5.23 -16.25
C PHE A 308 21.00 5.15 -16.12
N SER A 309 21.61 6.12 -15.42
CA SER A 309 23.04 6.09 -15.13
C SER A 309 23.42 4.90 -14.26
N PRO A 310 24.55 4.23 -14.53
CA PRO A 310 25.12 3.24 -13.62
C PRO A 310 25.34 3.88 -12.23
N MET A 311 25.12 3.10 -11.19
CA MET A 311 25.20 3.60 -9.80
C MET A 311 25.91 2.65 -8.84
N MET A 312 26.38 1.50 -9.32
CA MET A 312 27.13 0.54 -8.52
C MET A 312 28.60 0.65 -8.88
N SER A 313 29.44 0.81 -7.86
CA SER A 313 30.90 0.72 -7.97
C SER A 313 31.42 -0.33 -7.01
N LEU A 314 32.50 -1.00 -7.41
CA LEU A 314 33.19 -1.95 -6.53
C LEU A 314 34.22 -1.19 -5.70
N ALA A 315 34.02 -1.15 -4.38
CA ALA A 315 35.03 -0.73 -3.42
C ALA A 315 35.71 -1.97 -2.81
N GLU A 316 36.80 -1.79 -2.05
CA GLU A 316 37.54 -2.90 -1.45
C GLU A 316 36.65 -3.74 -0.52
N GLY A 317 36.15 -4.86 -1.04
CA GLY A 317 35.37 -5.85 -0.30
C GLY A 317 33.86 -5.59 -0.21
N PHE A 318 33.32 -4.50 -0.78
CA PHE A 318 31.89 -4.20 -0.77
C PHE A 318 31.41 -3.49 -2.04
N PHE A 319 30.12 -3.66 -2.37
CA PHE A 319 29.45 -2.90 -3.43
C PHE A 319 28.97 -1.57 -2.85
N ASP A 320 29.50 -0.47 -3.39
CA ASP A 320 29.05 0.88 -3.04
C ASP A 320 28.01 1.37 -4.03
N VAL A 321 26.99 2.05 -3.51
CA VAL A 321 25.80 2.46 -4.25
C VAL A 321 25.62 3.97 -4.12
N ASP A 322 25.91 4.70 -5.18
CA ASP A 322 25.74 6.16 -5.20
C ASP A 322 24.28 6.54 -5.49
N TYR A 323 23.54 6.88 -4.44
CA TYR A 323 22.16 7.36 -4.54
C TYR A 323 22.04 8.76 -5.17
N GLY A 324 23.14 9.52 -5.31
CA GLY A 324 23.15 10.77 -6.08
C GLY A 324 22.79 10.54 -7.55
N ALA A 325 23.20 9.40 -8.12
CA ALA A 325 22.87 8.99 -9.48
C ALA A 325 21.53 8.24 -9.60
N PHE A 326 20.79 8.02 -8.49
CA PHE A 326 19.58 7.17 -8.49
C PHE A 326 18.50 7.68 -9.45
N HIS A 327 18.31 9.00 -9.55
CA HIS A 327 17.34 9.60 -10.47
C HIS A 327 17.93 10.04 -11.80
N HIS A 328 19.25 9.94 -11.98
CA HIS A 328 19.94 10.48 -13.14
C HIS A 328 19.74 9.58 -14.37
N THR A 329 19.46 10.21 -15.50
CA THR A 329 19.25 9.57 -16.80
C THR A 329 20.04 10.29 -17.86
N PHE A 330 20.56 9.57 -18.84
CA PHE A 330 21.28 10.13 -19.97
C PHE A 330 20.61 9.72 -21.29
N GLU A 331 20.70 10.58 -22.29
CA GLU A 331 20.19 10.31 -23.64
C GLU A 331 21.05 9.28 -24.36
N VAL A 332 20.39 8.38 -25.08
CA VAL A 332 21.00 7.35 -25.92
C VAL A 332 20.32 7.39 -27.27
N THR A 333 21.11 7.24 -28.33
CA THR A 333 20.60 7.13 -29.69
C THR A 333 19.72 5.89 -29.84
N CYS A 334 18.43 6.04 -29.59
CA CYS A 334 17.43 5.12 -30.12
C CYS A 334 17.28 5.47 -31.60
N LEU A 335 17.47 4.48 -32.49
CA LEU A 335 17.33 4.67 -33.94
C LEU A 335 15.92 5.23 -34.22
N LYS A 336 15.84 6.57 -34.41
CA LYS A 336 14.58 7.31 -34.60
C LYS A 336 13.80 6.88 -35.84
N ASP A 337 14.43 6.12 -36.74
CA ASP A 337 13.93 5.84 -38.07
C ASP A 337 13.58 4.35 -38.34
N LYS A 338 13.81 3.43 -37.40
CA LYS A 338 13.64 1.97 -37.63
C LYS A 338 12.31 1.36 -37.18
N TRP A 339 11.40 2.14 -36.62
CA TRP A 339 10.08 1.63 -36.18
C TRP A 339 8.95 2.43 -36.82
N LYS A 340 8.89 2.36 -38.16
CA LYS A 340 7.61 2.45 -38.86
C LYS A 340 7.03 1.04 -38.96
N MET A 341 5.72 0.95 -38.77
CA MET A 341 4.87 -0.24 -38.82
C MET A 341 5.05 -1.16 -40.07
N SER A 342 5.85 -0.76 -41.06
CA SER A 342 6.13 -1.49 -42.29
C SER A 342 7.09 -2.67 -42.14
N ASP A 343 8.00 -2.65 -41.15
CA ASP A 343 9.12 -3.60 -41.14
C ASP A 343 8.77 -4.95 -40.46
N PHE A 344 7.71 -4.99 -39.64
CA PHE A 344 7.21 -6.23 -39.04
C PHE A 344 6.42 -7.11 -40.01
N SER A 345 5.81 -6.52 -41.05
CA SER A 345 5.08 -7.31 -42.05
C SER A 345 6.03 -8.18 -42.89
N ILE A 346 7.28 -7.74 -43.10
CA ILE A 346 8.26 -8.47 -43.91
C ILE A 346 8.89 -9.62 -43.11
N ALA A 347 9.16 -9.42 -41.81
CA ALA A 347 9.68 -10.49 -40.94
C ALA A 347 8.68 -11.66 -40.80
N PHE A 348 7.39 -11.36 -40.64
CA PHE A 348 6.34 -12.37 -40.57
C PHE A 348 6.12 -13.09 -41.91
N PHE A 349 6.27 -12.37 -43.03
CA PHE A 349 6.19 -12.98 -44.37
C PHE A 349 7.37 -13.89 -44.68
N LEU A 350 8.58 -13.53 -44.23
CA LEU A 350 9.79 -14.35 -44.42
C LEU A 350 9.77 -15.60 -43.54
N ASP A 351 9.29 -15.51 -42.29
CA ASP A 351 9.13 -16.69 -41.42
C ASP A 351 8.04 -17.66 -41.92
N SER A 352 6.97 -17.14 -42.53
CA SER A 352 5.97 -18.00 -43.16
C SER A 352 6.48 -18.68 -44.45
N LEU A 353 7.50 -18.12 -45.12
CA LEU A 353 8.13 -18.70 -46.30
C LEU A 353 9.21 -19.74 -45.94
N THR A 354 9.96 -19.55 -44.86
CA THR A 354 10.95 -20.54 -44.37
C THR A 354 10.27 -21.76 -43.74
N PHE A 355 9.13 -21.61 -43.07
CA PHE A 355 8.39 -22.73 -42.49
C PHE A 355 7.81 -23.71 -43.53
N ASN A 356 7.51 -23.23 -44.75
CA ASN A 356 6.99 -24.08 -45.83
C ASN A 356 8.07 -24.88 -46.57
N SER A 357 9.36 -24.55 -46.45
CA SER A 357 10.42 -25.28 -47.15
C SER A 357 10.87 -26.57 -46.43
N HIS A 358 10.50 -26.78 -45.17
CA HIS A 358 11.00 -27.89 -44.35
C HIS A 358 10.07 -29.12 -44.27
N LYS A 359 8.94 -29.13 -44.99
CA LYS A 359 7.90 -30.17 -44.84
C LYS A 359 7.91 -31.31 -45.87
N GLU A 360 8.89 -31.39 -46.75
CA GLU A 360 9.07 -32.53 -47.66
C GLU A 360 10.46 -33.14 -47.53
N LYS A 361 10.58 -34.18 -46.70
CA LYS A 361 11.38 -35.39 -46.94
C LYS A 361 11.32 -36.33 -45.73
N SER A 362 10.45 -37.34 -45.81
CA SER A 362 10.67 -38.64 -45.15
C SER A 362 11.49 -39.54 -46.09
N PRO A 363 12.27 -40.51 -45.58
CA PRO A 363 11.74 -41.89 -45.62
C PRO A 363 12.16 -42.84 -44.47
N LEU A 364 11.19 -43.71 -44.11
CA LEU A 364 11.26 -45.16 -43.83
C LEU A 364 12.14 -45.79 -42.71
N GLN A 365 11.39 -46.29 -41.70
CA GLN A 365 11.40 -47.64 -41.07
C GLN A 365 12.68 -48.30 -40.48
N LYS A 366 12.63 -48.60 -39.15
CA LYS A 366 12.71 -49.98 -38.62
C LYS A 366 12.19 -50.11 -37.17
N LYS A 367 11.73 -51.33 -36.83
CA LYS A 367 10.79 -51.78 -35.78
C LYS A 367 11.40 -51.95 -34.36
N ARG A 368 10.60 -51.55 -33.33
CA ARG A 368 10.15 -52.19 -32.04
C ARG A 368 10.97 -53.34 -31.38
N PRO A 369 10.73 -53.70 -30.08
CA PRO A 369 10.41 -52.90 -28.87
C PRO A 369 11.17 -53.38 -27.58
N VAL A 370 10.94 -52.69 -26.46
CA VAL A 370 11.43 -52.98 -25.10
C VAL A 370 10.48 -53.95 -24.37
N SER A 371 11.03 -54.91 -23.60
CA SER A 371 10.31 -55.81 -22.70
C SER A 371 10.72 -55.63 -21.23
N THR A 372 9.71 -55.47 -20.40
CA THR A 372 9.66 -55.50 -18.93
C THR A 372 9.98 -56.90 -18.39
N LEU A 373 10.66 -57.00 -17.24
CA LEU A 373 10.65 -58.20 -16.38
C LEU A 373 10.47 -57.82 -14.91
N THR A 374 9.65 -58.66 -14.28
CA THR A 374 8.98 -58.61 -12.98
C THR A 374 9.82 -59.07 -11.79
N GLU A 375 9.40 -58.64 -10.59
CA GLU A 375 9.80 -59.06 -9.24
C GLU A 375 9.61 -60.56 -8.96
N VAL A 376 10.44 -61.14 -8.07
CA VAL A 376 10.09 -62.21 -7.10
C VAL A 376 11.00 -62.16 -5.85
N SER A 377 10.40 -61.81 -4.70
CA SER A 377 10.42 -62.41 -3.33
C SER A 377 11.68 -63.02 -2.66
N GLY A 378 11.86 -62.65 -1.37
CA GLY A 378 12.39 -63.46 -0.23
C GLY A 378 13.91 -63.54 -0.12
N ASP A 379 14.59 -63.43 1.02
CA ASP A 379 14.24 -63.83 2.38
C ASP A 379 15.19 -63.17 3.41
N GLN A 380 14.80 -63.28 4.68
CA GLN A 380 15.44 -62.81 5.91
C GLN A 380 16.89 -63.33 6.12
N ASN A 381 17.78 -62.51 6.69
CA ASN A 381 18.25 -62.62 8.08
C ASN A 381 19.65 -62.00 8.33
N ALA A 382 19.76 -61.46 9.54
CA ALA A 382 20.92 -61.49 10.44
C ALA A 382 22.15 -60.58 10.17
N MET A 383 22.27 -59.59 11.08
CA MET A 383 23.41 -59.42 12.01
C MET A 383 24.75 -58.96 11.39
N GLN A 384 25.26 -57.79 11.80
CA GLN A 384 26.11 -57.64 12.99
C GLN A 384 26.87 -56.30 12.95
N THR A 385 26.82 -55.59 14.07
CA THR A 385 27.58 -54.39 14.42
C THR A 385 29.06 -54.70 14.70
N CYS A 386 29.95 -53.75 14.38
CA CYS A 386 31.26 -53.37 14.96
C CYS A 386 32.01 -52.59 13.84
N GLU A 387 32.61 -51.40 13.98
CA GLU A 387 33.11 -50.58 15.10
C GLU A 387 32.74 -49.09 14.91
#